data_AF-A0A133Z0C9-F1
#
_entry.id   AF-A0A133Z0C9-F1
#
_cell.length_a   1.000
_cell.length_b   1.000
_cell.length_c   1.000
_cell.angle_alpha   90.00
_cell.angle_beta   90.00
_cell.angle_gamma   90.00
#
_symmetry.space_group_name_H-M   'P 1'
#
loop_
_entity.id
_entity.type
_entity.pdbx_description
1 polymer ?
#
loop_
_entity_poly.entity_id
_entity_poly.type
_entity_poly.pdbx_seq_one_letter_code
_entity_poly.pdbx_strand_id
1 'polypeptide(L)'
;MYYYGARYYDPRLSLWMSTDPLQEKYQNISTYCYAANNPIKFIDSDGRKLLFASGTTEAFKQKFRAAIMYLHEHNADGIIAQIDKSSTIIYITERVGESSAFSKTEKTIYWDPNMGLLTSSDKKMSPTAVLNHEADHTLQYLKNPDKYAQDSKTFDPDYDDKEEMRVITGSEQKTALALGEISAGEVTRTDHKGVPYITKSPTTTETKDGKMPKNPFIMDEIIISAPKSKNVNPNNDNNETHNK
;
A
#
# COMPACT_ATOMS: atom_id res chain seq x y z
N MET A 1 7.02 -13.23 -23.67
CA MET A 1 7.37 -11.81 -23.63
C MET A 1 7.45 -11.39 -22.19
N TYR A 2 8.41 -10.54 -21.84
CA TYR A 2 8.58 -9.99 -20.50
C TYR A 2 8.52 -8.47 -20.56
N TYR A 3 7.79 -7.86 -19.63
CA TYR A 3 7.73 -6.40 -19.53
C TYR A 3 8.82 -5.91 -18.58
N TYR A 4 9.68 -5.03 -19.09
CA TYR A 4 10.75 -4.39 -18.35
C TYR A 4 10.53 -2.88 -18.30
N GLY A 5 9.31 -2.40 -18.05
CA GLY A 5 9.05 -0.99 -17.78
C GLY A 5 9.16 -0.10 -19.02
N ALA A 6 10.38 0.18 -19.48
CA ALA A 6 10.59 0.98 -20.69
C ALA A 6 10.26 0.22 -21.98
N ARG A 7 10.44 -1.11 -22.00
CA ARG A 7 10.31 -1.94 -23.21
C ARG A 7 9.80 -3.35 -22.90
N TYR A 8 9.24 -4.00 -23.93
CA TYR A 8 8.95 -5.44 -23.92
C TYR A 8 10.13 -6.21 -24.50
N TYR A 9 10.54 -7.26 -23.81
CA TYR A 9 11.62 -8.17 -24.20
C TYR A 9 11.07 -9.51 -24.70
N ASP A 10 11.49 -9.96 -25.88
CA ASP A 10 11.23 -11.32 -26.33
C ASP A 10 12.41 -12.24 -25.98
N PRO A 11 12.27 -13.14 -24.99
CA PRO A 11 13.33 -14.07 -24.62
C PRO A 11 13.65 -15.09 -25.73
N ARG A 12 12.73 -15.35 -26.66
CA ARG A 12 12.96 -16.29 -27.77
C ARG A 12 13.89 -15.70 -28.83
N LEU A 13 13.78 -14.39 -29.05
CA LEU A 13 14.60 -13.66 -30.02
C LEU A 13 15.82 -13.00 -29.37
N SER A 14 15.85 -12.90 -28.04
CA SER A 14 16.84 -12.15 -27.28
C SER A 14 16.95 -10.67 -27.69
N LEU A 15 15.81 -10.08 -28.06
CA LEU A 15 15.72 -8.70 -28.54
C LEU A 15 14.66 -7.92 -27.78
N TRP A 16 14.87 -6.60 -27.70
CA TRP A 16 13.82 -5.65 -27.38
C TRP A 16 12.85 -5.50 -28.56
N MET A 17 11.56 -5.33 -28.27
CA MET A 17 10.54 -5.13 -29.31
C MET A 17 10.43 -3.68 -29.79
N SER A 18 11.14 -2.76 -29.16
CA SER A 18 11.20 -1.35 -29.51
C SER A 18 12.62 -0.81 -29.32
N THR A 19 12.94 0.27 -30.04
CA THR A 19 14.24 0.95 -29.98
C THR A 19 14.50 1.52 -28.59
N ASP A 20 15.77 1.55 -28.19
CA ASP A 20 16.21 2.21 -26.96
C ASP A 20 15.92 3.71 -26.96
N PRO A 21 15.19 4.26 -25.97
CA PRO A 21 14.96 5.70 -25.83
C PRO A 21 16.25 6.54 -25.71
N LEU A 22 17.38 5.94 -25.30
CA LEU A 22 18.69 6.57 -25.20
C LEU A 22 19.62 6.23 -26.38
N GLN A 23 19.08 5.72 -27.50
CA GLN A 23 19.85 5.32 -28.67
C GLN A 23 20.87 6.37 -29.16
N GLU A 24 20.54 7.66 -29.06
CA GLU A 24 21.41 8.75 -29.51
C GLU A 24 22.70 8.87 -28.68
N LYS A 25 22.67 8.43 -27.42
CA LYS A 25 23.82 8.44 -26.51
C LYS A 25 24.78 7.26 -26.77
N TYR A 26 24.29 6.21 -27.44
CA TYR A 26 25.01 4.95 -27.63
C TYR A 26 24.99 4.53 -29.11
N GLN A 27 25.45 5.42 -30.00
CA GLN A 27 25.45 5.20 -31.45
C GLN A 27 26.20 3.94 -31.90
N ASN A 28 27.10 3.43 -31.07
CA ASN A 28 27.93 2.25 -31.32
C ASN A 28 27.29 0.93 -30.83
N ILE A 29 26.07 0.96 -30.30
CA ILE A 29 25.36 -0.22 -29.80
C ILE A 29 24.02 -0.32 -30.55
N SER A 30 23.64 -1.54 -30.94
CA SER A 30 22.35 -1.76 -31.59
C SER A 30 21.20 -1.39 -30.65
N THR A 31 20.24 -0.61 -31.16
CA THR A 31 19.11 -0.05 -30.40
C THR A 31 18.11 -1.10 -29.91
N TYR A 32 18.26 -2.35 -30.37
CA TYR A 32 17.45 -3.50 -29.98
C TYR A 32 18.19 -4.51 -29.09
N CYS A 33 19.48 -4.30 -28.81
CA CYS A 33 20.27 -5.29 -28.08
C CYS A 33 19.98 -5.26 -26.56
N TYR A 34 19.95 -6.44 -25.95
CA TYR A 34 19.87 -6.59 -24.50
C TYR A 34 21.28 -6.67 -23.90
N ALA A 35 21.55 -5.89 -22.84
CA ALA A 35 22.79 -5.94 -22.07
C ALA A 35 24.08 -5.83 -22.91
N ALA A 36 24.07 -4.97 -23.95
CA ALA A 36 25.19 -4.81 -24.88
C ALA A 36 25.70 -6.14 -25.47
N ASN A 37 24.80 -7.10 -25.70
CA ASN A 37 25.10 -8.47 -26.16
C ASN A 37 25.98 -9.32 -25.21
N ASN A 38 26.10 -8.95 -23.94
CA ASN A 38 26.82 -9.77 -22.96
C ASN A 38 26.00 -9.97 -21.66
N PRO A 39 24.91 -10.76 -21.74
CA PRO A 39 23.99 -10.99 -20.62
C PRO A 39 24.58 -11.84 -19.48
N ILE A 40 25.78 -12.40 -19.67
CA ILE A 40 26.53 -13.15 -18.64
C ILE A 40 27.29 -12.18 -17.71
N LYS A 41 27.77 -11.05 -18.26
CA LYS A 41 28.56 -10.06 -17.53
C LYS A 41 27.74 -8.82 -17.14
N PHE A 42 26.75 -8.45 -17.95
CA PHE A 42 25.92 -7.27 -17.75
C PHE A 42 24.47 -7.68 -17.63
N ILE A 43 23.79 -7.14 -16.63
CA ILE A 43 22.34 -7.10 -16.57
C ILE A 43 22.00 -5.65 -16.91
N ASP A 44 21.31 -5.43 -18.02
CA ASP A 44 20.76 -4.12 -18.32
C ASP A 44 19.64 -3.84 -17.30
N SER A 45 19.94 -3.06 -16.27
CA SER A 45 18.99 -2.64 -15.22
C SER A 45 18.07 -1.50 -15.65
N ASP A 46 18.08 -1.12 -16.94
CA ASP A 46 17.13 -0.27 -17.69
C ASP A 46 17.17 1.26 -17.53
N GLY A 47 17.93 1.81 -16.59
CA GLY A 47 17.80 3.24 -16.24
C GLY A 47 16.85 3.48 -15.07
N ARG A 48 16.37 2.39 -14.45
CA ARG A 48 15.70 2.38 -13.16
C ARG A 48 16.51 3.00 -12.05
N LYS A 49 15.83 3.80 -11.23
CA LYS A 49 16.36 4.28 -9.96
C LYS A 49 15.79 3.58 -8.75
N LEU A 50 14.76 2.74 -8.91
CA LEU A 50 14.28 1.89 -7.84
C LEU A 50 14.99 0.52 -7.92
N LEU A 51 15.91 0.28 -7.00
CA LEU A 51 16.74 -0.93 -6.97
C LEU A 51 16.45 -1.78 -5.73
N PHE A 52 16.63 -3.09 -5.81
CA PHE A 52 16.64 -3.93 -4.62
C PHE A 52 17.90 -3.67 -3.78
N ALA A 53 17.76 -3.62 -2.46
CA ALA A 53 18.91 -3.56 -1.56
C ALA A 53 19.77 -4.84 -1.67
N SER A 54 21.01 -4.75 -1.20
CA SER A 54 21.88 -5.93 -1.12
C SER A 54 21.29 -6.97 -0.15
N GLY A 55 21.35 -8.25 -0.53
CA GLY A 55 20.84 -9.34 0.32
C GLY A 55 19.33 -9.60 0.22
N THR A 56 18.57 -8.84 -0.57
CA THR A 56 17.14 -9.09 -0.77
C THR A 56 16.89 -10.45 -1.44
N THR A 57 15.96 -11.22 -0.86
CA THR A 57 15.62 -12.58 -1.30
C THR A 57 14.85 -12.60 -2.64
N GLU A 58 14.98 -13.68 -3.41
CA GLU A 58 14.19 -13.84 -4.65
C GLU A 58 12.67 -13.90 -4.38
N ALA A 59 12.27 -14.49 -3.25
CA ALA A 59 10.87 -14.53 -2.83
C ALA A 59 10.30 -13.12 -2.63
N PHE A 60 11.04 -12.22 -1.98
CA PHE A 60 10.65 -10.82 -1.85
C PHE A 60 10.56 -10.14 -3.22
N LYS A 61 11.57 -10.32 -4.09
CA LYS A 61 11.56 -9.71 -5.43
C LYS A 61 10.35 -10.14 -6.26
N GLN A 62 9.91 -11.39 -6.14
CA GLN A 62 8.69 -11.88 -6.80
C GLN A 62 7.44 -11.21 -6.25
N LYS A 63 7.32 -11.07 -4.93
CA LYS A 63 6.18 -10.38 -4.30
C LYS A 63 6.14 -8.89 -4.65
N PHE A 64 7.29 -8.23 -4.69
CA PHE A 64 7.37 -6.84 -5.16
C PHE A 64 6.93 -6.71 -6.62
N ARG A 65 7.41 -7.59 -7.51
CA ARG A 65 6.96 -7.61 -8.91
C ARG A 65 5.44 -7.82 -9.02
N ALA A 66 4.87 -8.70 -8.22
CA ALA A 66 3.42 -8.90 -8.17
C ALA A 66 2.67 -7.62 -7.74
N ALA A 67 3.17 -6.92 -6.71
CA ALA A 67 2.60 -5.64 -6.28
C ALA A 67 2.67 -4.57 -7.37
N ILE A 68 3.80 -4.44 -8.08
CA ILE A 68 3.94 -3.48 -9.19
C ILE A 68 3.01 -3.83 -10.36
N MET A 69 2.88 -5.11 -10.72
CA MET A 69 1.92 -5.53 -11.74
C MET A 69 0.48 -5.23 -11.31
N TYR A 70 0.14 -5.47 -10.06
CA TYR A 70 -1.18 -5.19 -9.52
C TYR A 70 -1.51 -3.69 -9.56
N LEU A 71 -0.57 -2.83 -9.18
CA LEU A 71 -0.72 -1.37 -9.35
C LEU A 71 -0.94 -1.00 -10.82
N HIS A 72 -0.16 -1.57 -11.73
CA HIS A 72 -0.25 -1.26 -13.16
C HIS A 72 -1.60 -1.68 -13.76
N GLU A 73 -2.06 -2.89 -13.44
CA GLU A 73 -3.37 -3.41 -13.88
C GLU A 73 -4.54 -2.52 -13.43
N HIS A 74 -4.36 -1.80 -12.32
CA HIS A 74 -5.36 -0.89 -11.75
C HIS A 74 -5.06 0.59 -12.04
N ASN A 75 -4.09 0.90 -12.90
CA ASN A 75 -3.65 2.27 -13.22
C ASN A 75 -3.21 3.11 -11.99
N ALA A 76 -2.63 2.46 -10.98
CA ALA A 76 -2.16 3.05 -9.72
C ALA A 76 -0.63 3.08 -9.57
N ASP A 77 0.12 2.68 -10.62
CA ASP A 77 1.59 2.58 -10.63
C ASP A 77 2.33 3.90 -10.86
N GLY A 78 1.60 5.00 -11.06
CA GLY A 78 2.17 6.31 -11.42
C GLY A 78 3.20 6.86 -10.42
N ILE A 79 3.09 6.54 -9.13
CA ILE A 79 4.07 6.96 -8.11
C ILE A 79 5.39 6.22 -8.30
N ILE A 80 5.33 4.89 -8.35
CA ILE A 80 6.50 4.02 -8.59
C ILE A 80 7.17 4.38 -9.92
N ALA A 81 6.41 4.59 -10.99
CA ALA A 81 6.93 4.97 -12.29
C ALA A 81 7.68 6.31 -12.27
N GLN A 82 7.31 7.24 -11.39
CA GLN A 82 8.00 8.53 -11.24
C GLN A 82 9.27 8.42 -10.39
N ILE A 83 9.25 7.59 -9.34
CA ILE A 83 10.46 7.28 -8.57
C ILE A 83 11.49 6.63 -9.48
N ASP A 84 11.07 5.70 -10.34
CA ASP A 84 11.95 4.96 -11.23
C ASP A 84 12.65 5.85 -12.26
N LYS A 85 12.01 6.95 -12.65
CA LYS A 85 12.53 8.00 -13.55
C LYS A 85 13.39 9.06 -12.87
N SER A 86 13.54 9.01 -11.54
CA SER A 86 14.34 9.98 -10.79
C SER A 86 15.81 10.00 -11.27
N SER A 87 16.58 11.01 -10.88
CA SER A 87 18.05 10.95 -11.00
C SER A 87 18.68 10.24 -9.78
N THR A 88 17.96 10.16 -8.67
CA THR A 88 18.43 9.64 -7.39
C THR A 88 18.03 8.19 -7.21
N ILE A 89 18.99 7.33 -6.88
CA ILE A 89 18.74 5.93 -6.57
C ILE A 89 17.99 5.82 -5.24
N ILE A 90 16.90 5.07 -5.25
CA ILE A 90 16.13 4.61 -4.11
C ILE A 90 16.25 3.09 -4.03
N TYR A 91 16.41 2.56 -2.83
CA TYR A 91 16.40 1.13 -2.58
C TYR A 91 15.05 0.65 -2.08
N ILE A 92 14.75 -0.62 -2.31
CA ILE A 92 13.66 -1.32 -1.64
C ILE A 92 14.16 -2.62 -1.02
N THR A 93 13.72 -2.88 0.21
CA THR A 93 14.06 -4.10 0.94
C THR A 93 12.91 -4.62 1.80
N GLU A 94 12.97 -5.91 2.09
CA GLU A 94 12.00 -6.59 2.94
C GLU A 94 12.12 -6.15 4.41
N ARG A 95 10.98 -5.97 5.08
CA ARG A 95 10.89 -5.64 6.50
C ARG A 95 9.83 -6.49 7.21
N VAL A 96 10.12 -7.77 7.42
CA VAL A 96 9.13 -8.75 7.94
C VAL A 96 8.71 -8.41 9.38
N GLY A 97 7.40 -8.32 9.62
CA GLY A 97 6.82 -8.20 10.96
C GLY A 97 6.87 -6.80 11.58
N GLU A 98 7.32 -5.80 10.83
CA GLU A 98 7.39 -4.41 11.27
C GLU A 98 6.71 -3.50 10.23
N SER A 99 6.15 -2.37 10.67
CA SER A 99 5.50 -1.41 9.78
C SER A 99 6.43 -1.00 8.64
N SER A 100 5.85 -0.93 7.44
CA SER A 100 6.55 -0.36 6.28
C SER A 100 6.92 1.09 6.58
N ALA A 101 8.00 1.56 5.95
CA ALA A 101 8.50 2.92 6.18
C ALA A 101 9.42 3.35 5.03
N PHE A 102 9.40 4.64 4.70
CA PHE A 102 10.47 5.27 3.92
C PHE A 102 11.56 5.91 4.81
N SER A 103 12.82 5.53 4.58
CA SER A 103 14.00 6.13 5.22
C SER A 103 14.67 7.12 4.27
N LYS A 104 14.56 8.42 4.56
CA LYS A 104 15.25 9.48 3.79
C LYS A 104 16.78 9.44 3.92
N THR A 105 17.28 8.95 5.05
CA THR A 105 18.73 8.86 5.33
C THR A 105 19.37 7.76 4.49
N GLU A 106 18.74 6.58 4.47
CA GLU A 106 19.25 5.42 3.73
C GLU A 106 18.75 5.41 2.28
N LYS A 107 17.76 6.26 1.97
CA LYS A 107 17.04 6.31 0.69
C LYS A 107 16.43 4.95 0.35
N THR A 108 15.76 4.36 1.33
CA THR A 108 15.24 2.99 1.27
C THR A 108 13.78 2.96 1.65
N ILE A 109 12.97 2.29 0.83
CA ILE A 109 11.62 1.85 1.19
C ILE A 109 11.75 0.48 1.86
N TYR A 110 11.35 0.41 3.12
CA TYR A 110 11.20 -0.82 3.87
C TYR A 110 9.76 -1.30 3.77
N TRP A 111 9.54 -2.51 3.29
CA TRP A 111 8.19 -3.00 3.02
C TRP A 111 8.03 -4.47 3.46
N ASP A 112 6.94 -4.77 4.19
CA ASP A 112 6.51 -6.15 4.41
C ASP A 112 5.52 -6.55 3.32
N PRO A 113 5.86 -7.49 2.43
CA PRO A 113 4.99 -7.87 1.33
C PRO A 113 3.76 -8.68 1.75
N ASN A 114 3.61 -9.03 3.02
CA ASN A 114 2.45 -9.77 3.54
C ASN A 114 1.63 -8.97 4.54
N MET A 115 2.07 -7.77 4.94
CA MET A 115 1.39 -7.02 5.98
C MET A 115 0.43 -5.99 5.37
N GLY A 116 -0.86 -6.29 5.46
CA GLY A 116 -1.94 -5.34 5.20
C GLY A 116 -2.23 -4.50 6.44
N LEU A 117 -3.17 -3.57 6.29
CA LEU A 117 -3.57 -2.65 7.36
C LEU A 117 -5.10 -2.65 7.49
N LEU A 118 -5.61 -2.90 8.71
CA LEU A 118 -6.99 -2.63 9.06
C LEU A 118 -7.03 -1.22 9.65
N THR A 119 -7.63 -0.28 8.95
CA THR A 119 -7.62 1.12 9.34
C THR A 119 -8.55 1.40 10.52
N SER A 120 -8.36 2.54 11.18
CA SER A 120 -9.29 3.04 12.21
C SER A 120 -10.73 3.20 11.75
N SER A 121 -10.95 3.38 10.43
CA SER A 121 -12.27 3.49 9.79
C SER A 121 -12.80 2.17 9.23
N ASP A 122 -12.29 1.04 9.70
CA ASP A 122 -12.66 -0.33 9.32
C ASP A 122 -12.47 -0.67 7.83
N LYS A 123 -11.53 0.02 7.18
CA LYS A 123 -11.12 -0.30 5.81
C LYS A 123 -9.92 -1.22 5.84
N LYS A 124 -9.90 -2.14 4.88
CA LYS A 124 -8.82 -3.12 4.74
C LYS A 124 -7.94 -2.70 3.58
N MET A 125 -6.65 -2.61 3.84
CA MET A 125 -5.66 -2.25 2.83
C MET A 125 -4.71 -3.41 2.57
N SER A 126 -4.40 -3.67 1.30
CA SER A 126 -3.41 -4.68 0.92
C SER A 126 -1.99 -4.20 1.23
N PRO A 127 -1.01 -5.12 1.31
CA PRO A 127 0.40 -4.74 1.37
C PRO A 127 0.82 -3.85 0.19
N THR A 128 0.18 -4.00 -0.98
CA THR A 128 0.45 -3.15 -2.15
C THR A 128 -0.01 -1.70 -1.95
N ALA A 129 -1.17 -1.48 -1.33
CA ALA A 129 -1.60 -0.13 -0.98
C ALA A 129 -0.66 0.52 0.04
N VAL A 130 -0.22 -0.25 1.04
CA VAL A 130 0.79 0.18 2.03
C VAL A 130 2.15 0.49 1.37
N LEU A 131 2.58 -0.30 0.39
CA LEU A 131 3.78 0.02 -0.41
C LEU A 131 3.65 1.38 -1.12
N ASN A 132 2.51 1.64 -1.75
CA ASN A 132 2.32 2.86 -2.52
C ASN A 132 2.23 4.11 -1.62
N HIS A 133 1.76 3.93 -0.38
CA HIS A 133 1.84 4.94 0.68
C HIS A 133 3.31 5.35 0.94
N GLU A 134 4.19 4.38 1.24
CA GLU A 134 5.63 4.66 1.45
C GLU A 134 6.34 5.22 0.22
N ALA A 135 5.91 4.76 -0.96
CA ALA A 135 6.41 5.28 -2.22
C ALA A 135 6.04 6.77 -2.40
N ASP A 136 4.89 7.22 -1.92
CA ASP A 136 4.52 8.62 -2.05
C ASP A 136 5.38 9.55 -1.16
N HIS A 137 5.74 9.11 0.05
CA HIS A 137 6.74 9.81 0.86
C HIS A 137 8.07 9.93 0.12
N THR A 138 8.51 8.83 -0.50
CA THR A 138 9.71 8.80 -1.33
C THR A 138 9.61 9.80 -2.48
N LEU A 139 8.50 9.81 -3.22
CA LEU A 139 8.30 10.70 -4.35
C LEU A 139 8.27 12.18 -3.94
N GLN A 140 7.63 12.49 -2.82
CA GLN A 140 7.59 13.84 -2.27
C GLN A 140 8.97 14.31 -1.81
N TYR A 141 9.75 13.43 -1.16
CA TYR A 141 11.15 13.69 -0.85
C TYR A 141 11.99 13.98 -2.11
N LEU A 142 11.79 13.21 -3.19
CA LEU A 142 12.53 13.39 -4.44
C LEU A 142 12.16 14.68 -5.18
N LYS A 143 10.88 15.07 -5.18
CA LYS A 143 10.38 16.22 -5.93
C LYS A 143 10.46 17.54 -5.17
N ASN A 144 10.13 17.51 -3.88
CA ASN A 144 9.97 18.69 -3.04
C ASN A 144 10.64 18.47 -1.67
N PRO A 145 11.98 18.27 -1.63
CA PRO A 145 12.68 17.87 -0.41
C PRO A 145 12.50 18.85 0.77
N ASP A 146 12.43 20.15 0.50
CA ASP A 146 12.21 21.17 1.54
C ASP A 146 10.78 21.09 2.11
N LYS A 147 9.77 20.89 1.25
CA LYS A 147 8.38 20.76 1.68
C LYS A 147 8.18 19.47 2.47
N TYR A 148 8.73 18.36 1.98
CA TYR A 148 8.78 17.10 2.72
C TYR A 148 9.39 17.31 4.12
N ALA A 149 10.58 17.93 4.20
CA ALA A 149 11.26 18.16 5.46
C ALA A 149 10.50 19.11 6.42
N GLN A 150 9.74 20.06 5.88
CA GLN A 150 8.87 20.94 6.66
C GLN A 150 7.63 20.19 7.19
N ASP A 151 6.96 19.44 6.32
CA ASP A 151 5.71 18.75 6.65
C ASP A 151 5.94 17.62 7.65
N SER A 152 6.99 16.81 7.47
CA SER A 152 7.38 15.74 8.41
C SER A 152 7.86 16.25 9.78
N LYS A 153 7.93 17.56 9.99
CA LYS A 153 8.24 18.19 11.30
C LYS A 153 7.05 18.98 11.85
N THR A 154 6.00 19.15 11.06
CA THR A 154 4.84 19.93 11.46
C THR A 154 3.79 18.98 12.00
N PHE A 155 3.65 18.95 13.32
CA PHE A 155 2.69 18.09 14.01
C PHE A 155 1.26 18.30 13.49
N ASP A 156 0.56 17.19 13.35
CA ASP A 156 -0.88 17.14 13.11
C ASP A 156 -1.53 16.21 14.16
N PRO A 157 -2.61 16.64 14.83
CA PRO A 157 -3.19 15.88 15.94
C PRO A 157 -3.80 14.53 15.54
N ASP A 158 -4.22 14.37 14.28
CA ASP A 158 -4.90 13.17 13.82
C ASP A 158 -3.94 12.27 13.02
N TYR A 159 -2.98 12.86 12.29
CA TYR A 159 -2.11 12.16 11.36
C TYR A 159 -0.65 12.04 11.80
N ASP A 160 -0.32 12.40 13.04
CA ASP A 160 1.05 12.57 13.57
C ASP A 160 1.78 13.80 12.98
N ASP A 161 1.83 13.93 11.66
CA ASP A 161 2.39 15.10 10.97
C ASP A 161 1.67 15.43 9.65
N LYS A 162 2.01 16.59 9.08
CA LYS A 162 1.39 17.07 7.83
C LYS A 162 1.77 16.25 6.60
N GLU A 163 2.89 15.53 6.63
CA GLU A 163 3.32 14.70 5.51
C GLU A 163 2.52 13.39 5.49
N GLU A 164 2.29 12.77 6.64
CA GLU A 164 1.36 11.65 6.80
C GLU A 164 -0.07 12.04 6.40
N MET A 165 -0.56 13.20 6.86
CA MET A 165 -1.86 13.73 6.44
C MET A 165 -1.96 13.83 4.91
N ARG A 166 -0.92 14.35 4.25
CA ARG A 166 -0.88 14.53 2.79
C ARG A 166 -0.95 13.19 2.05
N VAL A 167 -0.25 12.17 2.55
CA VAL A 167 -0.25 10.83 1.94
C VAL A 167 -1.60 10.15 2.16
N ILE A 168 -2.10 10.11 3.39
CA ILE A 168 -3.33 9.41 3.78
C ILE A 168 -4.55 10.00 3.07
N THR A 169 -4.71 11.32 3.11
CA THR A 169 -5.83 12.01 2.43
C THR A 169 -5.65 12.10 0.91
N GLY A 170 -4.46 11.77 0.41
CA GLY A 170 -4.06 11.93 -0.99
C GLY A 170 -3.86 10.62 -1.73
N SER A 171 -2.61 10.15 -1.77
CA SER A 171 -2.18 9.00 -2.57
C SER A 171 -2.69 7.67 -2.02
N GLU A 172 -2.78 7.51 -0.70
CA GLU A 172 -3.35 6.33 -0.05
C GLU A 172 -4.81 6.13 -0.48
N GLN A 173 -5.63 7.17 -0.29
CA GLN A 173 -7.04 7.22 -0.70
C GLN A 173 -7.22 6.88 -2.19
N LYS A 174 -6.41 7.49 -3.07
CA LYS A 174 -6.47 7.24 -4.52
C LYS A 174 -6.08 5.81 -4.87
N THR A 175 -5.05 5.28 -4.21
CA THR A 175 -4.58 3.91 -4.44
C THR A 175 -5.63 2.91 -3.99
N ALA A 176 -6.15 3.04 -2.77
CA ALA A 176 -7.18 2.15 -2.24
C ALA A 176 -8.43 2.13 -3.12
N LEU A 177 -8.86 3.30 -3.62
CA LEU A 177 -9.97 3.39 -4.56
C LEU A 177 -9.67 2.67 -5.89
N ALA A 178 -8.48 2.88 -6.46
CA ALA A 178 -8.08 2.25 -7.71
C ALA A 178 -7.96 0.71 -7.58
N LEU A 179 -7.49 0.22 -6.42
CA LEU A 179 -7.37 -1.20 -6.11
C LEU A 179 -8.70 -1.85 -5.68
N GLY A 180 -9.80 -1.08 -5.60
CA GLY A 180 -11.11 -1.57 -5.18
C GLY A 180 -11.19 -1.94 -3.68
N GLU A 181 -10.27 -1.42 -2.87
CA GLU A 181 -10.22 -1.67 -1.41
C GLU A 181 -11.22 -0.79 -0.65
N ILE A 182 -11.64 0.32 -1.28
CA ILE A 182 -12.72 1.19 -0.83
C ILE A 182 -13.62 1.55 -2.02
N SER A 183 -14.86 1.94 -1.73
CA SER A 183 -15.82 2.43 -2.73
C SER A 183 -15.75 3.95 -2.89
N ALA A 184 -16.26 4.48 -4.01
CA ALA A 184 -16.38 5.91 -4.23
C ALA A 184 -17.20 6.57 -3.10
N GLY A 185 -16.66 7.63 -2.49
CA GLY A 185 -17.26 8.33 -1.36
C GLY A 185 -16.86 7.78 0.02
N GLU A 186 -16.23 6.62 0.08
CA GLU A 186 -15.62 6.11 1.32
C GLU A 186 -14.23 6.72 1.52
N VAL A 187 -13.77 6.77 2.78
CA VAL A 187 -12.40 7.19 3.14
C VAL A 187 -11.62 6.01 3.68
N THR A 188 -10.31 5.93 3.42
CA THR A 188 -9.45 4.89 4.03
C THR A 188 -9.41 5.04 5.54
N ARG A 189 -9.12 6.26 6.01
CA ARG A 189 -9.07 6.67 7.41
C ARG A 189 -8.96 8.19 7.54
N THR A 190 -9.27 8.69 8.73
CA THR A 190 -9.17 10.10 9.10
C THR A 190 -8.09 10.36 10.16
N ASP A 191 -7.18 9.41 10.33
CA ASP A 191 -6.04 9.48 11.25
C ASP A 191 -4.89 8.61 10.70
N HIS A 192 -3.75 8.59 11.40
CA HIS A 192 -2.62 7.69 11.05
C HIS A 192 -2.70 6.32 11.75
N LYS A 193 -3.84 5.96 12.35
CA LYS A 193 -3.96 4.71 13.12
C LYS A 193 -4.37 3.53 12.24
N GLY A 194 -4.06 2.33 12.72
CA GLY A 194 -4.47 1.07 12.13
C GLY A 194 -3.87 -0.14 12.84
N VAL A 195 -4.40 -1.32 12.53
CA VAL A 195 -3.93 -2.60 13.07
C VAL A 195 -3.31 -3.40 11.91
N PRO A 196 -1.99 -3.66 11.94
CA PRO A 196 -1.36 -4.48 10.92
C PRO A 196 -1.86 -5.92 11.00
N TYR A 197 -1.98 -6.59 9.86
CA TYR A 197 -2.34 -8.00 9.80
C TYR A 197 -1.74 -8.73 8.60
N ILE A 198 -1.56 -10.04 8.72
CA ILE A 198 -0.95 -10.86 7.68
C ILE A 198 -1.99 -11.27 6.64
N THR A 199 -1.72 -10.93 5.39
CA THR A 199 -2.53 -11.25 4.20
C THR A 199 -2.02 -12.51 3.50
N LYS A 200 -2.86 -13.09 2.64
CA LYS A 200 -2.48 -14.25 1.82
C LYS A 200 -1.39 -13.93 0.80
N SER A 201 -1.37 -12.71 0.28
CA SER A 201 -0.41 -12.24 -0.74
C SER A 201 -0.36 -10.70 -0.77
N PRO A 202 0.64 -10.09 -1.45
CA PRO A 202 0.75 -8.64 -1.52
C PRO A 202 -0.45 -7.92 -2.15
N THR A 203 -1.24 -8.63 -2.95
CA THR A 203 -2.27 -8.06 -3.84
C THR A 203 -3.69 -8.34 -3.35
N THR A 204 -3.87 -8.62 -2.06
CA THR A 204 -5.18 -8.91 -1.47
C THR A 204 -5.29 -8.35 -0.06
N THR A 205 -6.51 -8.05 0.35
CA THR A 205 -6.87 -7.69 1.72
C THR A 205 -7.29 -8.90 2.56
N GLU A 206 -7.37 -10.10 1.97
CA GLU A 206 -7.75 -11.32 2.67
C GLU A 206 -6.65 -11.79 3.64
N THR A 207 -7.03 -12.06 4.88
CA THR A 207 -6.12 -12.59 5.90
C THR A 207 -5.62 -13.97 5.56
N LYS A 208 -4.35 -14.24 5.89
CA LYS A 208 -3.71 -15.55 5.67
C LYS A 208 -4.47 -16.69 6.34
N ASP A 209 -4.94 -16.46 7.56
CA ASP A 209 -5.60 -17.47 8.40
C ASP A 209 -7.13 -17.35 8.42
N GLY A 210 -7.71 -16.48 7.57
CA GLY A 210 -9.15 -16.20 7.52
C GLY A 210 -9.70 -15.43 8.73
N LYS A 211 -8.85 -15.03 9.68
CA LYS A 211 -9.23 -14.29 10.90
C LYS A 211 -8.73 -12.85 10.83
N MET A 212 -9.65 -11.89 10.75
CA MET A 212 -9.32 -10.47 10.89
C MET A 212 -9.06 -10.14 12.37
N PRO A 213 -8.06 -9.29 12.69
CA PRO A 213 -7.96 -8.73 14.04
C PRO A 213 -9.20 -7.89 14.36
N LYS A 214 -9.49 -7.75 15.67
CA LYS A 214 -10.49 -6.79 16.13
C LYS A 214 -9.96 -5.38 15.90
N ASN A 215 -10.86 -4.47 15.52
CA ASN A 215 -10.54 -3.05 15.39
C ASN A 215 -10.71 -2.34 16.74
N PRO A 216 -9.63 -1.95 17.45
CA PRO A 216 -9.74 -1.33 18.77
C PRO A 216 -10.22 0.12 18.71
N PHE A 217 -10.30 0.71 17.51
CA PHE A 217 -10.73 2.10 17.30
C PHE A 217 -12.25 2.23 17.19
N ILE A 218 -12.95 1.11 16.98
CA ILE A 218 -14.41 1.04 16.96
C ILE A 218 -14.86 0.47 18.31
N MET A 219 -15.67 1.24 19.03
CA MET A 219 -16.29 0.77 20.26
C MET A 219 -17.55 -0.02 19.93
N ASP A 220 -17.71 -1.19 20.55
CA ASP A 220 -18.99 -1.89 20.53
C ASP A 220 -20.07 -1.01 21.20
N GLU A 221 -21.23 -0.88 20.57
CA GLU A 221 -22.35 -0.14 21.15
C GLU A 221 -22.81 -0.85 22.43
N ILE A 222 -22.66 -0.20 23.59
CA ILE A 222 -23.15 -0.75 24.85
C ILE A 222 -24.68 -0.59 24.88
N ILE A 223 -25.39 -1.64 24.46
CA ILE A 223 -26.85 -1.68 24.59
C ILE A 223 -27.20 -1.94 26.06
N ILE A 224 -27.47 -0.88 26.82
CA ILE A 224 -28.08 -1.00 28.14
C ILE A 224 -29.57 -1.25 27.93
N SER A 225 -30.01 -2.51 27.94
CA SER A 225 -31.43 -2.81 27.97
C SER A 225 -32.00 -2.42 29.34
N ALA A 226 -32.87 -1.42 29.39
CA ALA A 226 -33.62 -1.11 30.61
C ALA A 226 -34.43 -2.35 31.05
N PRO A 227 -34.47 -2.67 32.36
CA PRO A 227 -35.27 -3.80 32.85
C PRO A 227 -36.74 -3.55 32.50
N LYS A 228 -37.39 -4.54 31.88
CA LYS A 228 -38.82 -4.48 31.53
C LYS A 228 -39.62 -4.10 32.79
N SER A 229 -40.34 -2.98 32.75
CA SER A 229 -41.30 -2.65 33.79
C SER A 229 -42.33 -3.79 33.86
N LYS A 230 -42.45 -4.44 35.02
CA LYS A 230 -43.56 -5.36 35.27
C LYS A 230 -44.84 -4.54 35.15
N ASN A 231 -45.67 -4.84 34.15
CA ASN A 231 -47.05 -4.35 34.11
C ASN A 231 -47.76 -4.85 35.36
N VAL A 232 -48.01 -3.96 36.32
CA VAL A 232 -48.98 -4.18 37.38
C VAL A 232 -50.34 -4.07 36.73
N ASN A 233 -51.05 -5.19 36.61
CA ASN A 233 -52.41 -5.25 36.06
C ASN A 233 -53.39 -4.61 37.07
N PRO A 234 -54.04 -3.48 36.77
CA PRO A 234 -55.02 -2.87 37.65
C PRO A 234 -56.39 -3.39 37.22
N ASN A 235 -56.76 -4.60 37.65
CA ASN A 235 -58.15 -5.08 37.64
C ASN A 235 -58.22 -6.40 38.39
N ASN A 236 -58.51 -6.32 39.69
CA ASN A 236 -59.16 -7.42 40.38
C ASN A 236 -60.10 -6.86 41.45
N ASP A 237 -61.06 -6.06 41.00
CA ASP A 237 -62.32 -5.86 41.71
C ASP A 237 -63.35 -6.78 41.05
N ASN A 238 -63.86 -7.74 41.82
CA ASN A 238 -65.29 -8.08 41.95
C ASN A 238 -65.40 -9.39 42.77
N ASN A 239 -65.71 -9.30 44.06
CA ASN A 239 -67.07 -9.39 44.63
C ASN A 239 -67.66 -10.82 44.61
N GLU A 240 -67.56 -11.54 45.71
CA GLU A 240 -68.58 -12.51 46.09
C GLU A 240 -68.98 -12.32 47.55
N THR A 241 -70.24 -11.92 47.69
CA THR A 241 -70.99 -11.73 48.91
C THR A 241 -71.65 -13.05 49.33
N HIS A 242 -71.72 -13.25 50.65
CA HIS A 242 -72.57 -14.15 51.42
C HIS A 242 -73.62 -15.03 50.70
N ASN A 243 -73.69 -16.31 51.10
CA ASN A 243 -74.90 -16.82 51.76
C ASN A 243 -74.74 -18.17 52.48
N LYS A 244 -75.23 -18.17 53.72
CA LYS A 244 -75.79 -19.23 54.60
C LYS A 244 -74.91 -20.38 55.08
#